data_AF-A0A838GKH7-F1
#
_entry.id   AF-A0A838GKH7-F1
#
_cell.length_a   1.000
_cell.length_b   1.000
_cell.length_c   1.000
_cell.angle_alpha   90.00
_cell.angle_beta   90.00
_cell.angle_gamma   90.00
#
_symmetry.space_group_name_H-M   'P 1'
#
loop_
_entity.id
_entity.type
_entity.pdbx_description
1 polymer ?
#
loop_
_entity_poly.entity_id
_entity_poly.type
_entity_poly.pdbx_seq_one_letter_code
_entity_poly.pdbx_strand_id
1 'polypeptide(L)'
;MITRRVVLPAVAIGAVGLAYARVEAVSYRLRRVVVPVLPAAARPLSVLHLTDLHLTPGQRRVQSWVAALRELQPDLVINTGDNLAHRDAVAPALRTLGPLLDLPGAFVLGS
;
A
#
# COMPACT_ATOMS: atom_id res chain seq x y z
N MET A 1 -15.03 32.15 -33.71
CA MET A 1 -14.34 32.56 -32.46
C MET A 1 -14.88 31.92 -31.18
N ILE A 2 -16.09 31.33 -31.16
CA ILE A 2 -16.69 30.75 -29.95
C ILE A 2 -16.03 29.41 -29.55
N THR A 3 -15.55 28.63 -30.51
CA THR A 3 -14.97 27.29 -30.29
C THR A 3 -13.68 27.29 -29.45
N ARG A 4 -12.79 28.27 -29.63
CA ARG A 4 -11.50 28.32 -28.90
C ARG A 4 -11.67 28.67 -27.42
N ARG A 5 -12.73 29.42 -27.07
CA ARG A 5 -13.01 29.87 -25.69
C ARG A 5 -13.50 28.76 -24.77
N VAL A 6 -14.08 27.68 -25.33
CA VAL A 6 -14.56 26.52 -24.56
C VAL A 6 -13.56 25.36 -24.59
N VAL A 7 -12.79 25.21 -25.67
CA VAL A 7 -11.77 24.15 -25.78
C VAL A 7 -10.63 24.34 -24.76
N LEU A 8 -10.13 25.57 -24.57
CA LEU A 8 -9.05 25.82 -23.63
C LEU A 8 -9.39 25.45 -22.17
N PRO A 9 -10.52 25.90 -21.59
CA PRO A 9 -10.88 25.50 -20.23
C PRO A 9 -11.20 24.01 -20.11
N ALA A 10 -11.80 23.39 -21.13
CA ALA A 10 -12.06 21.94 -21.12
C ALA A 10 -10.75 21.13 -21.06
N VAL A 11 -9.75 21.49 -21.88
CA VAL A 11 -8.42 20.86 -21.84
C VAL A 11 -7.74 21.09 -20.50
N ALA A 12 -7.84 22.30 -19.94
CA ALA A 12 -7.26 22.61 -18.63
C ALA A 12 -7.86 21.76 -17.50
N ILE A 13 -9.19 21.62 -17.47
CA ILE A 13 -9.88 20.76 -16.48
C ILE A 13 -9.45 19.30 -16.65
N GLY A 14 -9.38 18.79 -17.89
CA GLY A 14 -8.92 17.44 -18.16
C GLY A 14 -7.48 17.19 -17.68
N ALA A 15 -6.57 18.14 -17.91
CA ALA A 15 -5.19 18.05 -17.45
C ALA A 15 -5.08 18.05 -15.92
N VAL A 16 -5.85 18.90 -15.22
CA VAL A 16 -5.90 18.92 -13.75
C VAL A 16 -6.45 17.61 -13.21
N GLY A 17 -7.52 17.08 -13.82
CA GLY A 17 -8.11 15.79 -13.43
C GLY A 17 -7.11 14.63 -13.55
N LEU A 18 -6.38 14.55 -14.66
CA LEU A 18 -5.34 13.53 -14.86
C LEU A 18 -4.18 13.68 -13.86
N ALA A 19 -3.74 14.91 -13.60
CA ALA A 19 -2.70 15.18 -12.62
C ALA A 19 -3.14 14.77 -11.21
N TYR A 20 -4.37 15.12 -10.81
CA TYR A 20 -4.94 14.74 -9.53
C TYR A 20 -5.08 13.22 -9.39
N ALA A 21 -5.69 12.55 -10.37
CA ALA A 21 -5.83 11.09 -10.37
C ALA A 21 -4.48 10.39 -10.24
N ARG A 22 -3.43 10.92 -10.90
CA ARG A 22 -2.07 10.37 -10.79
C ARG A 22 -1.49 10.50 -9.39
N VAL A 23 -1.75 11.62 -8.69
CA VAL A 23 -1.31 11.87 -7.31
C VAL A 23 -2.10 11.00 -6.32
N GLU A 24 -3.41 10.93 -6.47
CA GLU A 24 -4.29 10.11 -5.64
C GLU A 24 -3.91 8.64 -5.71
N ALA A 25 -3.66 8.10 -6.92
CA ALA A 25 -3.28 6.71 -7.14
C ALA A 25 -1.96 6.27 -6.47
N VAL A 26 -1.15 7.21 -5.96
CA VAL A 26 0.08 6.91 -5.19
C VAL A 26 0.08 7.55 -3.80
N SER A 27 -1.07 8.02 -3.34
CA SER A 27 -1.23 8.62 -2.00
C SER A 27 -1.50 7.53 -0.96
N TYR A 28 -0.53 6.64 -0.76
CA TYR A 28 -0.64 5.51 0.19
C TYR A 28 -0.86 6.01 1.62
N ARG A 29 -1.77 5.36 2.36
CA ARG A 29 -2.15 5.75 3.72
C ARG A 29 -2.09 4.57 4.66
N LEU A 30 -1.68 4.84 5.90
CA LEU A 30 -1.75 3.90 7.00
C LEU A 30 -3.05 4.12 7.77
N ARG A 31 -3.90 3.10 7.82
CA ARG A 31 -5.10 3.09 8.66
C ARG A 31 -4.78 2.47 10.00
N ARG A 32 -5.18 3.12 11.10
CA ARG A 32 -5.05 2.61 12.47
C ARG A 32 -6.43 2.35 13.05
N VAL A 33 -6.60 1.18 13.65
CA VAL A 33 -7.83 0.78 14.33
C VAL A 33 -7.44 0.17 15.67
N VAL A 34 -8.17 0.51 16.73
CA VAL A 34 -8.00 -0.08 18.06
C VAL A 34 -9.13 -1.06 18.29
N VAL A 35 -8.79 -2.28 18.66
CA VAL A 35 -9.75 -3.36 18.90
C VAL A 35 -9.62 -3.82 20.36
N PRO A 36 -10.61 -3.58 21.23
CA PRO A 36 -10.51 -3.85 22.67
C PRO A 36 -10.83 -5.31 22.99
N VAL A 37 -10.02 -6.23 22.48
CA VAL A 37 -10.19 -7.69 22.63
C VAL A 37 -9.25 -8.31 23.66
N LEU A 38 -8.29 -7.56 24.17
CA LEU A 38 -7.37 -8.02 25.20
C LEU A 38 -7.96 -7.84 26.61
N PRO A 39 -7.58 -8.68 27.59
CA PRO A 39 -7.92 -8.44 28.99
C PRO A 39 -7.44 -7.05 29.46
N ALA A 40 -8.16 -6.43 30.40
CA ALA A 40 -7.89 -5.05 30.84
C ALA A 40 -6.48 -4.82 31.38
N ALA A 41 -5.85 -5.85 31.96
CA ALA A 41 -4.49 -5.78 32.50
C ALA A 41 -3.38 -6.13 31.47
N ALA A 42 -3.76 -6.52 30.25
CA ALA A 42 -2.80 -6.91 29.22
C ALA A 42 -2.11 -5.68 28.61
N ARG A 43 -0.82 -5.80 28.31
CA ARG A 43 -0.08 -4.80 27.52
C ARG A 43 -0.72 -4.70 26.12
N PRO A 44 -0.91 -3.49 25.56
CA PRO A 44 -1.36 -3.32 24.18
C PRO A 44 -0.44 -4.03 23.19
N LEU A 45 -1.02 -4.61 22.15
CA LEU A 45 -0.32 -5.26 21.05
C LEU A 45 -0.61 -4.51 19.75
N SER A 46 0.42 -4.24 18.97
CA SER A 46 0.31 -3.67 17.64
C SER A 46 0.45 -4.74 16.56
N VAL A 47 -0.52 -4.79 15.63
CA VAL A 47 -0.50 -5.72 14.50
C VAL A 47 -0.45 -4.93 13.21
N LEU A 48 0.57 -5.17 12.40
CA LEU A 48 0.63 -4.69 11.02
C LEU A 48 -0.07 -5.73 10.12
N HIS A 49 -1.23 -5.37 9.58
CA HIS A 49 -1.98 -6.21 8.64
C HIS A 49 -1.77 -5.73 7.21
N LEU A 50 -1.26 -6.62 6.35
CA LEU A 50 -1.09 -6.44 4.91
C LEU A 50 -1.99 -7.40 4.14
N THR A 51 -2.48 -6.95 2.99
CA THR A 51 -3.31 -7.74 2.10
C THR A 51 -3.24 -7.17 0.69
N ASP A 52 -3.50 -8.01 -0.32
CA ASP A 52 -3.80 -7.60 -1.70
C ASP A 52 -2.77 -6.64 -2.31
N LEU A 53 -1.48 -6.86 -2.04
CA LEU A 53 -0.44 -5.94 -2.53
C LEU A 53 -0.39 -5.87 -4.06
N HIS A 54 -0.78 -6.95 -4.77
CA HIS A 54 -0.88 -6.99 -6.23
C HIS A 54 0.35 -6.36 -6.92
N LEU A 55 1.55 -6.74 -6.48
CA LEU A 55 2.76 -6.07 -6.92
C LEU A 55 3.09 -6.42 -8.36
N THR A 56 3.53 -5.41 -9.10
CA THR A 56 4.22 -5.53 -10.38
C THR A 56 5.65 -4.97 -10.26
N PRO A 57 6.60 -5.39 -11.13
CA PRO A 57 8.00 -4.96 -11.01
C PRO A 57 8.20 -3.44 -11.04
N GLY A 58 7.35 -2.71 -11.79
CA GLY A 58 7.46 -1.27 -11.97
C GLY A 58 7.01 -0.42 -10.78
N GLN A 59 6.28 -0.99 -9.81
CA GLN A 59 5.67 -0.24 -8.71
C GLN A 59 6.64 0.08 -7.56
N ARG A 60 7.81 0.66 -7.87
CA ARG A 60 8.86 0.92 -6.85
C ARG A 60 8.39 1.77 -5.66
N ARG A 61 7.42 2.68 -5.85
CA ARG A 61 6.91 3.54 -4.77
C ARG A 61 6.13 2.77 -3.71
N VAL A 62 5.24 1.85 -4.10
CA VAL A 62 4.51 1.03 -3.12
C VAL A 62 5.47 0.05 -2.45
N GLN A 63 6.44 -0.50 -3.20
CA GLN A 63 7.48 -1.37 -2.65
C GLN A 63 8.27 -0.65 -1.53
N SER A 64 8.76 0.57 -1.78
CA SER A 64 9.46 1.35 -0.75
C SER A 64 8.55 1.76 0.40
N TRP A 65 7.29 2.09 0.12
CA TRP A 65 6.34 2.50 1.15
C TRP A 65 5.98 1.35 2.09
N VAL A 66 5.74 0.15 1.56
CA VAL A 66 5.47 -1.06 2.37
C VAL A 66 6.71 -1.45 3.18
N ALA A 67 7.90 -1.42 2.58
CA ALA A 67 9.14 -1.70 3.30
C ALA A 67 9.35 -0.75 4.50
N ALA A 68 9.03 0.54 4.32
CA ALA A 68 9.13 1.55 5.38
C ALA A 68 8.14 1.31 6.54
N LEU A 69 7.09 0.49 6.37
CA LEU A 69 6.18 0.16 7.48
C LEU A 69 6.89 -0.58 8.62
N ARG A 70 8.09 -1.12 8.38
CA ARG A 70 8.95 -1.68 9.43
C ARG A 70 9.30 -0.65 10.52
N GLU A 71 9.37 0.63 10.15
CA GLU A 71 9.66 1.75 11.06
C GLU A 71 8.55 1.99 12.09
N LEU A 72 7.34 1.45 11.86
CA LEU A 72 6.27 1.46 12.84
C LEU A 72 6.56 0.56 14.05
N GLN A 73 7.56 -0.31 13.95
CA GLN A 73 7.94 -1.30 14.96
C GLN A 73 6.73 -2.13 15.48
N PRO A 74 5.94 -2.76 14.60
CA PRO A 74 4.80 -3.55 15.05
C PRO A 74 5.26 -4.80 15.81
N ASP A 75 4.46 -5.26 16.78
CA ASP A 75 4.75 -6.49 17.54
C ASP A 75 4.54 -7.75 16.67
N LEU A 76 3.61 -7.70 15.70
CA LEU A 76 3.23 -8.80 14.83
C LEU A 76 2.92 -8.31 13.40
N VAL A 77 3.31 -9.08 12.39
CA VAL A 77 2.93 -8.87 10.98
C VAL A 77 2.00 -9.98 10.52
N ILE A 78 0.82 -9.62 10.01
CA ILE A 78 -0.11 -10.55 9.37
C ILE A 78 -0.22 -10.19 7.89
N ASN A 79 0.09 -11.13 7.00
CA ASN A 79 -0.11 -10.95 5.55
C ASN A 79 -1.17 -11.95 5.04
N THR A 80 -2.33 -11.46 4.59
CA THR A 80 -3.44 -12.31 4.14
C THR A 80 -3.38 -12.74 2.67
N GLY A 81 -2.29 -12.43 1.95
CA GLY A 81 -2.02 -12.97 0.63
C GLY A 81 -2.28 -12.00 -0.53
N ASP A 82 -2.35 -12.57 -1.74
CA ASP A 82 -2.57 -11.88 -3.03
C ASP A 82 -1.54 -10.76 -3.29
N ASN A 83 -0.27 -11.17 -3.24
CA ASN A 83 0.86 -10.24 -3.27
C ASN A 83 1.39 -9.98 -4.69
N LEU A 84 1.05 -10.81 -5.69
CA LEU A 84 1.70 -10.84 -7.00
C LEU A 84 0.71 -10.59 -8.13
N ALA A 85 0.94 -9.57 -8.96
CA ALA A 85 0.13 -9.27 -10.15
C ALA A 85 0.91 -9.38 -11.47
N HIS A 86 2.10 -9.99 -11.45
CA HIS A 86 2.95 -10.13 -12.62
C HIS A 86 3.90 -11.34 -12.48
N ARG A 87 4.27 -11.98 -13.60
CA ARG A 87 5.19 -13.14 -13.62
C ARG A 87 6.54 -12.86 -12.93
N ASP A 88 7.03 -11.63 -13.09
CA ASP A 88 8.31 -11.18 -12.54
C ASP A 88 8.16 -10.47 -11.17
N ALA A 89 7.00 -10.61 -10.50
CA ALA A 89 6.73 -9.92 -9.24
C ALA A 89 7.38 -10.57 -8.01
N VAL A 90 7.84 -11.82 -8.11
CA VAL A 90 8.40 -12.56 -6.96
C VAL A 90 9.58 -11.83 -6.32
N ALA A 91 10.61 -11.48 -7.10
CA ALA A 91 11.77 -10.77 -6.55
C ALA A 91 11.41 -9.36 -6.00
N PRO A 92 10.60 -8.53 -6.69
CA PRO A 92 10.01 -7.32 -6.10
C PRO A 92 9.28 -7.54 -4.78
N ALA A 93 8.45 -8.58 -4.68
CA ALA A 93 7.68 -8.89 -3.48
C ALA A 93 8.59 -9.29 -2.31
N LEU A 94 9.59 -10.14 -2.56
CA LEU A 94 10.59 -10.52 -1.56
C LEU A 94 11.38 -9.31 -1.04
N ARG A 95 11.80 -8.40 -1.92
CA ARG A 95 12.46 -7.15 -1.50
C ARG A 95 11.54 -6.23 -0.70
N THR A 96 10.27 -6.19 -1.07
CA THR A 96 9.25 -5.34 -0.43
C THR A 96 8.92 -5.82 0.98
N LEU A 97 8.71 -7.13 1.11
CA LEU A 97 8.30 -7.77 2.36
C LEU A 97 9.49 -8.10 3.25
N GLY A 98 10.70 -8.25 2.71
CA GLY A 98 11.92 -8.64 3.42
C GLY A 98 12.09 -7.98 4.80
N PRO A 99 12.05 -6.64 4.91
CA PRO A 99 12.20 -5.95 6.20
C PRO A 99 11.14 -6.32 7.26
N LEU A 100 9.99 -6.85 6.83
CA LEU A 100 8.88 -7.25 7.68
C LEU A 100 8.94 -8.74 8.05
N LEU A 101 9.67 -9.56 7.29
CA LEU A 101 9.80 -11.00 7.54
C LEU A 101 10.66 -11.33 8.76
N ASP A 102 11.46 -10.37 9.25
CA ASP A 102 12.23 -10.50 10.48
C ASP A 102 11.39 -10.34 11.75
N LEU A 103 10.12 -9.95 11.62
CA LEU A 103 9.19 -9.79 12.73
C LEU A 103 8.34 -11.05 12.93
N PRO A 104 7.88 -11.32 14.17
CA PRO A 104 6.88 -12.35 14.40
C PRO A 104 5.68 -12.14 13.48
N GLY A 105 5.13 -13.22 12.92
CA GLY A 105 4.04 -13.07 11.98
C GLY A 105 3.43 -14.36 11.48
N ALA A 106 2.35 -14.20 10.74
CA ALA A 106 1.73 -15.27 9.96
C ALA A 106 1.40 -14.75 8.57
N PHE A 107 1.50 -15.63 7.59
CA PHE A 107 1.16 -15.33 6.22
C PHE A 107 0.31 -16.45 5.63
N VAL A 108 -0.64 -16.04 4.80
CA VAL A 108 -1.35 -16.96 3.92
C VAL A 108 -0.65 -16.89 2.57
N LEU A 109 -0.18 -18.04 2.08
CA LEU A 109 0.22 -18.19 0.70
C LEU A 109 -1.07 -18.18 -0.14
N GLY A 110 -1.33 -17.11 -0.87
CA GLY A 110 -2.56 -16.88 -1.65
C GLY A 110 -2.24 -16.30 -3.04
N SER A 111 -3.10 -16.61 -4.01
CA SER A 111 -2.84 -16.82 -5.45
C SER A 111 -1.98 -15.79 -6.18
#